data_AF-A0A8J5QHI4-F1
#
_entry.id   AF-A0A8J5QHI4-F1
#
_cell.length_a   1.000
_cell.length_b   1.000
_cell.length_c   1.000
_cell.angle_alpha   90.00
_cell.angle_beta   90.00
_cell.angle_gamma   90.00
#
_symmetry.space_group_name_H-M   'P 1'
#
loop_
_entity.id
_entity.type
_entity.pdbx_description
1 polymer ?
#
loop_
_entity_poly.entity_id
_entity_poly.type
_entity_poly.pdbx_seq_one_letter_code
_entity_poly.pdbx_strand_id
1 'polypeptide(L)'
;MAKKDKSVKVEEATEDNYEKRMSAVLPFAKPLASKKLNKKILKTVKKASKAKHVKRGVKEVVKALRKGEKGLVVIAGDISPADVISHIPVLCEDTSVSYVFIPSKEDLGSAGATKRPTSCVMIVPGGGKSKKNADKTDEYREAYDDIVKEIASSD
;
A
#
# COMPACT_ATOMS: atom_id res chain seq x y z
N MET A 1 30.13 -23.45 -6.81
CA MET A 1 31.11 -22.75 -5.94
C MET A 1 31.69 -21.64 -6.82
N ALA A 2 31.61 -20.34 -6.57
CA ALA A 2 31.75 -19.62 -5.31
C ALA A 2 30.96 -18.29 -5.30
N LYS A 3 30.55 -17.92 -4.08
CA LYS A 3 30.06 -16.59 -3.66
C LYS A 3 31.21 -15.57 -3.63
N LYS A 4 30.92 -14.29 -3.91
CA LYS A 4 31.25 -13.09 -3.10
C LYS A 4 30.92 -11.83 -3.93
N ASP A 5 29.86 -11.11 -3.59
CA ASP A 5 29.85 -9.96 -2.68
C ASP A 5 30.50 -8.71 -3.28
N LYS A 6 29.65 -7.75 -3.66
CA LYS A 6 29.97 -6.33 -3.55
C LYS A 6 28.73 -5.56 -3.11
N SER A 7 28.55 -5.53 -1.80
CA SER A 7 27.78 -4.55 -1.06
C SER A 7 28.30 -3.12 -1.29
N VAL A 8 27.42 -2.16 -0.99
CA VAL A 8 27.63 -0.72 -0.77
C VAL A 8 27.39 0.19 -1.98
N LYS A 9 26.15 0.68 -2.08
CA LYS A 9 25.78 2.10 -2.25
C LYS A 9 24.26 2.24 -2.04
N VAL A 10 23.84 2.28 -0.78
CA VAL A 10 22.44 2.56 -0.36
C VAL A 10 22.47 3.67 0.67
N GLU A 11 23.12 4.79 0.33
CA GLU A 11 23.06 6.04 1.07
C GLU A 11 23.02 7.13 -0.03
N GLU A 12 22.19 8.18 0.15
CA GLU A 12 22.00 9.33 -0.76
C GLU A 12 20.91 9.24 -1.86
N ALA A 13 19.65 8.95 -1.51
CA ALA A 13 18.53 9.23 -2.44
C ALA A 13 17.23 9.68 -1.73
N THR A 14 17.33 10.35 -0.58
CA THR A 14 16.16 10.61 0.29
C THR A 14 15.55 12.00 0.20
N GLU A 15 16.11 12.98 -0.52
CA GLU A 15 15.59 14.36 -0.47
C GLU A 15 15.10 14.97 -1.79
N ASP A 16 15.59 14.58 -2.98
CA ASP A 16 15.20 15.29 -4.22
C ASP A 16 13.96 14.75 -4.97
N ASN A 17 13.41 13.59 -4.58
CA ASN A 17 12.43 12.88 -5.41
C ASN A 17 10.97 12.98 -4.94
N TYR A 18 10.68 13.50 -3.75
CA TYR A 18 9.30 13.55 -3.26
C TYR A 18 8.47 14.64 -3.95
N GLU A 19 9.04 15.81 -4.22
CA GLU A 19 8.32 16.93 -4.83
C GLU A 19 8.05 16.73 -6.33
N LYS A 20 8.99 16.14 -7.08
CA LYS A 20 8.76 15.70 -8.46
C LYS A 20 7.74 14.55 -8.57
N ARG A 21 7.66 13.68 -7.56
CA ARG A 21 6.63 12.63 -7.50
C ARG A 21 5.26 13.23 -7.19
N MET A 22 5.20 14.26 -6.34
CA MET A 22 3.98 15.03 -6.06
C MET A 22 3.42 15.73 -7.30
N SER A 23 4.26 16.23 -8.21
CA SER A 23 3.77 16.86 -9.46
C SER A 23 3.19 15.86 -10.47
N ALA A 24 3.52 14.57 -10.35
CA ALA A 24 2.95 13.49 -11.16
C ALA A 24 1.75 12.80 -10.50
N VAL A 25 1.32 13.28 -9.33
CA VAL A 25 0.14 12.76 -8.65
C VAL A 25 -1.09 13.25 -9.37
N LEU A 26 -2.02 12.31 -9.61
CA LEU A 26 -3.30 12.63 -10.22
C LEU A 26 -4.13 13.56 -9.30
N PRO A 27 -4.86 14.54 -9.85
CA PRO A 27 -5.62 15.53 -9.07
C PRO A 27 -6.70 14.95 -8.15
N PHE A 28 -7.09 13.68 -8.37
CA PHE A 28 -8.10 12.98 -7.59
C PHE A 28 -7.54 12.21 -6.38
N ALA A 29 -6.22 12.25 -6.15
CA ALA A 29 -5.57 11.54 -5.05
C ALA A 29 -5.80 12.21 -3.68
N LYS A 30 -7.04 12.27 -3.24
CA LYS A 30 -7.46 12.68 -1.88
C LYS A 30 -8.01 11.44 -1.16
N PRO A 31 -7.54 11.07 0.04
CA PRO A 31 -6.54 11.68 0.92
C PRO A 31 -5.10 11.24 0.60
N LEU A 32 -4.18 12.20 0.57
CA LEU A 32 -2.77 11.97 0.28
C LEU A 32 -1.98 11.74 1.57
N ALA A 33 -1.24 10.63 1.65
CA ALA A 33 -0.42 10.33 2.82
C ALA A 33 0.73 11.35 2.95
N SER A 34 0.79 12.01 4.11
CA SER A 34 1.93 12.86 4.48
C SER A 34 3.26 12.09 4.39
N LYS A 35 4.39 12.80 4.25
CA LYS A 35 5.74 12.17 4.20
C LYS A 35 5.97 11.18 5.36
N LYS A 36 5.44 11.48 6.55
CA LYS A 36 5.54 10.63 7.75
C LYS A 36 4.65 9.38 7.63
N LEU A 37 3.39 9.57 7.24
CA LEU A 37 2.43 8.49 7.01
C LEU A 37 2.88 7.53 5.92
N ASN A 38 3.39 8.05 4.80
CA ASN A 38 3.86 7.23 3.69
C ASN A 38 4.97 6.25 4.14
N LYS A 39 5.95 6.73 4.93
CA LYS A 39 7.01 5.87 5.48
C LYS A 39 6.45 4.78 6.41
N LYS A 40 5.44 5.09 7.22
CA LYS A 40 4.76 4.11 8.08
C LYS A 40 4.03 3.07 7.22
N ILE A 41 3.22 3.51 6.25
CA ILE A 41 2.44 2.64 5.36
C ILE A 41 3.36 1.68 4.59
N LEU A 42 4.44 2.17 3.99
CA LEU A 42 5.38 1.32 3.24
C LEU A 42 6.04 0.25 4.14
N LYS A 43 6.35 0.57 5.40
CA LYS A 43 6.84 -0.42 6.38
C LYS A 43 5.77 -1.46 6.72
N THR A 44 4.54 -1.02 6.96
CA THR A 44 3.39 -1.90 7.26
C THR A 44 3.10 -2.84 6.09
N VAL A 45 3.05 -2.33 4.85
CA VAL A 45 2.89 -3.14 3.63
C VAL A 45 4.01 -4.16 3.49
N LYS A 46 5.27 -3.79 3.77
CA LYS A 46 6.41 -4.71 3.71
C LYS A 46 6.31 -5.84 4.73
N LYS A 47 5.85 -5.55 5.95
CA LYS A 47 5.58 -6.57 6.98
C LYS A 47 4.41 -7.48 6.57
N ALA A 48 3.29 -6.90 6.17
CA ALA A 48 2.10 -7.64 5.74
C ALA A 48 2.38 -8.52 4.51
N SER A 49 3.23 -8.04 3.59
CA SER A 49 3.65 -8.77 2.38
C SER A 49 4.43 -10.03 2.72
N LYS A 50 5.33 -9.97 3.73
CA LYS A 50 6.02 -11.16 4.26
C LYS A 50 5.06 -12.17 4.90
N ALA A 51 4.01 -11.68 5.54
CA ALA A 51 2.98 -12.51 6.15
C ALA A 51 1.91 -13.04 5.16
N LYS A 52 1.98 -12.64 3.88
CA LYS A 52 1.03 -12.98 2.80
C LYS A 52 -0.41 -12.49 3.06
N HIS A 53 -0.58 -11.42 3.83
CA HIS A 53 -1.87 -10.78 4.11
C HIS A 53 -2.19 -9.61 3.17
N VAL A 54 -1.52 -9.58 2.02
CA VAL A 54 -1.60 -8.49 1.04
C VAL A 54 -2.19 -9.01 -0.26
N LYS A 55 -3.22 -8.33 -0.76
CA LYS A 55 -3.80 -8.51 -2.10
C LYS A 55 -3.24 -7.43 -3.02
N ARG A 56 -2.78 -7.82 -4.20
CA ARG A 56 -2.01 -6.93 -5.08
C ARG A 56 -2.73 -6.79 -6.43
N GLY A 57 -2.83 -5.56 -6.89
CA GLY A 57 -3.44 -5.24 -8.17
C GLY A 57 -4.97 -5.15 -8.12
N VAL A 58 -5.51 -4.46 -9.11
CA VAL A 58 -6.92 -4.07 -9.17
C VAL A 58 -7.86 -5.28 -9.15
N LYS A 59 -7.53 -6.35 -9.90
CA LYS A 59 -8.36 -7.55 -9.96
C LYS A 59 -8.51 -8.25 -8.60
N GLU A 60 -7.45 -8.25 -7.78
CA GLU A 60 -7.51 -8.85 -6.45
C GLU A 60 -8.25 -7.95 -5.46
N VAL A 61 -7.99 -6.64 -5.50
CA VAL A 61 -8.67 -5.65 -4.63
C VAL A 61 -10.18 -5.66 -4.89
N VAL A 62 -10.62 -5.57 -6.14
CA VAL A 62 -12.04 -5.63 -6.50
C VAL A 62 -12.67 -6.96 -6.07
N LYS A 63 -11.95 -8.07 -6.19
CA LYS A 63 -12.44 -9.39 -5.73
C LYS A 63 -12.59 -9.46 -4.21
N ALA A 64 -11.69 -8.83 -3.46
CA ALA A 64 -11.76 -8.77 -1.99
C ALA A 64 -12.91 -7.86 -1.54
N LEU A 65 -13.06 -6.68 -2.15
CA LEU A 65 -14.18 -5.76 -1.89
C LEU A 65 -15.54 -6.42 -2.18
N ARG A 66 -15.69 -7.10 -3.32
CA ARG A 66 -16.92 -7.85 -3.65
C ARG A 66 -17.24 -9.00 -2.69
N LYS A 67 -16.24 -9.51 -1.96
CA LYS A 67 -16.45 -10.53 -0.92
C LYS A 67 -16.79 -9.93 0.44
N GLY A 68 -16.77 -8.60 0.58
CA GLY A 68 -16.93 -7.91 1.85
C GLY A 68 -15.70 -8.06 2.77
N GLU A 69 -14.52 -8.36 2.22
CA GLU A 69 -13.29 -8.34 3.03
C GLU A 69 -13.00 -6.88 3.40
N LYS A 70 -12.94 -6.59 4.71
CA LYS A 70 -12.56 -5.26 5.21
C LYS A 70 -11.05 -5.17 5.33
N GLY A 71 -10.49 -4.00 5.07
CA GLY A 71 -9.05 -3.79 5.06
C GLY A 71 -8.66 -2.33 4.82
N LEU A 72 -7.39 -2.12 4.50
CA LEU A 72 -6.87 -0.82 4.07
C LEU A 72 -6.42 -0.94 2.62
N VAL A 73 -6.95 -0.08 1.76
CA VAL A 73 -6.56 0.00 0.35
C VAL A 73 -5.54 1.12 0.18
N VAL A 74 -4.37 0.77 -0.34
CA VAL A 74 -3.29 1.68 -0.65
C VAL A 74 -3.23 1.83 -2.16
N ILE A 75 -3.36 3.06 -2.65
CA ILE A 75 -3.43 3.40 -4.07
C ILE A 75 -2.23 4.28 -4.42
N ALA A 76 -1.58 4.01 -5.55
CA ALA A 76 -0.54 4.89 -6.06
C ALA A 76 -1.14 6.09 -6.80
N GLY A 77 -0.56 7.27 -6.63
CA GLY A 77 -1.01 8.53 -7.25
C GLY A 77 -0.43 8.77 -8.64
N ASP A 78 0.62 8.05 -9.04
CA ASP A 78 1.37 8.20 -10.30
C ASP A 78 0.99 7.15 -11.36
N ILE A 79 -0.28 6.73 -11.34
CA ILE A 79 -0.79 5.69 -12.24
C ILE A 79 -1.20 6.32 -13.57
N SER A 80 -0.73 5.70 -14.65
CA SER A 80 -1.27 5.91 -15.98
C SER A 80 -1.75 4.55 -16.48
N PRO A 81 -3.02 4.37 -16.87
CA PRO A 81 -4.11 5.36 -17.00
C PRO A 81 -4.97 5.55 -15.73
N ALA A 82 -5.59 6.73 -15.60
CA ALA A 82 -6.46 7.10 -14.47
C ALA A 82 -7.72 6.22 -14.35
N ASP A 83 -8.19 5.64 -15.47
CA ASP A 83 -9.39 4.79 -15.52
C ASP A 83 -9.30 3.58 -14.57
N VAL A 84 -8.08 3.08 -14.38
CA VAL A 84 -7.80 1.92 -13.53
C VAL A 84 -7.99 2.22 -12.04
N ILE A 85 -7.86 3.49 -11.61
CA ILE A 85 -8.13 3.86 -10.22
C ILE A 85 -9.57 4.33 -10.03
N SER A 86 -10.16 5.03 -10.99
CA SER A 86 -11.44 5.74 -10.83
C SER A 86 -12.56 4.95 -10.13
N HIS A 87 -12.65 3.65 -10.38
CA HIS A 87 -13.65 2.76 -9.80
C HIS A 87 -13.31 2.24 -8.39
N ILE A 88 -12.05 2.30 -7.96
CA ILE A 88 -11.59 1.74 -6.68
C ILE A 88 -12.07 2.57 -5.49
N PRO A 89 -11.90 3.90 -5.44
CA PRO A 89 -12.42 4.72 -4.34
C PRO A 89 -13.95 4.56 -4.18
N VAL A 90 -14.70 4.55 -5.29
CA VAL A 90 -16.16 4.35 -5.28
C VAL A 90 -16.53 3.01 -4.62
N LEU A 91 -15.86 1.92 -5.02
CA LEU A 91 -16.08 0.62 -4.40
C LEU A 91 -15.66 0.56 -2.92
N CYS A 92 -14.66 1.35 -2.53
CA CYS A 92 -14.22 1.45 -1.14
C CYS A 92 -15.28 2.18 -0.30
N GLU A 93 -15.89 3.24 -0.83
CA GLU A 93 -16.99 3.97 -0.19
C GLU A 93 -18.22 3.07 0.00
N ASP A 94 -18.66 2.36 -1.04
CA ASP A 94 -19.77 1.40 -0.99
C ASP A 94 -19.58 0.31 0.09
N THR A 95 -18.34 -0.12 0.29
CA THR A 95 -17.99 -1.19 1.23
C THR A 95 -17.55 -0.64 2.60
N SER A 96 -17.50 0.68 2.80
CA SER A 96 -16.95 1.35 4.00
C SER A 96 -15.51 0.93 4.33
N VAL A 97 -14.67 0.79 3.31
CA VAL A 97 -13.27 0.38 3.42
C VAL A 97 -12.36 1.61 3.35
N SER A 98 -11.46 1.76 4.33
CA SER A 98 -10.50 2.86 4.35
C SER A 98 -9.51 2.76 3.19
N TYR A 99 -9.21 3.89 2.55
CA TYR A 99 -8.22 3.97 1.47
C TYR A 99 -7.24 5.14 1.67
N VAL A 100 -6.06 5.04 1.06
CA VAL A 100 -5.04 6.08 1.13
C VAL A 100 -4.23 6.16 -0.15
N PHE A 101 -3.87 7.38 -0.57
CA PHE A 101 -3.01 7.61 -1.72
C PHE A 101 -1.55 7.80 -1.33
N ILE A 102 -0.65 7.15 -2.08
CA ILE A 102 0.80 7.29 -2.00
C ILE A 102 1.30 7.84 -3.33
N PRO A 103 2.26 8.78 -3.37
CA PRO A 103 2.70 9.40 -4.63
C PRO A 103 3.51 8.50 -5.58
N SER A 104 3.83 7.26 -5.23
CA SER A 104 4.80 6.42 -5.95
C SER A 104 4.40 4.94 -5.99
N LYS A 105 4.17 4.43 -7.21
CA LYS A 105 3.90 3.01 -7.48
C LYS A 105 5.13 2.11 -7.37
N GLU A 106 6.33 2.68 -7.55
CA GLU A 106 7.59 1.93 -7.45
C GLU A 106 7.88 1.55 -6.01
N ASP A 107 7.67 2.48 -5.09
CA ASP A 107 7.83 2.24 -3.65
C ASP A 107 6.79 1.24 -3.16
N LEU A 108 5.56 1.33 -3.68
CA LEU A 108 4.48 0.39 -3.36
C LEU A 108 4.76 -1.02 -3.90
N GLY A 109 5.27 -1.14 -5.13
CA GLY A 109 5.69 -2.43 -5.71
C GLY A 109 6.85 -3.06 -4.93
N SER A 110 7.82 -2.23 -4.53
CA SER A 110 8.96 -2.66 -3.70
C SER A 110 8.51 -3.16 -2.32
N ALA A 111 7.58 -2.46 -1.68
CA ALA A 111 6.97 -2.89 -0.41
C ALA A 111 6.11 -4.14 -0.57
N GLY A 112 5.43 -4.27 -1.71
CA GLY A 112 4.66 -5.44 -2.12
C GLY A 112 5.51 -6.67 -2.46
N ALA A 113 6.85 -6.59 -2.40
CA ALA A 113 7.76 -7.68 -2.78
C ALA A 113 7.54 -8.19 -4.23
N THR A 114 7.11 -7.30 -5.13
CA THR A 114 6.93 -7.59 -6.54
C THR A 114 7.95 -6.86 -7.39
N LYS A 115 8.49 -7.54 -8.42
CA LYS A 115 9.42 -6.91 -9.39
C LYS A 115 8.72 -5.94 -10.35
N ARG A 116 7.38 -5.97 -10.42
CA ARG A 116 6.57 -5.05 -11.22
C ARG A 116 6.00 -3.93 -10.32
N PRO A 117 5.91 -2.68 -10.82
CA PRO A 117 5.21 -1.61 -10.12
C PRO A 117 3.75 -2.04 -9.91
N THR A 118 3.24 -1.80 -8.71
CA THR A 118 1.87 -2.20 -8.35
C THR A 118 1.03 -0.95 -8.17
N SER A 119 -0.10 -0.90 -8.87
CA SER A 119 -1.02 0.23 -8.85
C SER A 119 -1.80 0.34 -7.53
N CYS A 120 -2.33 -0.79 -7.06
CA CYS A 120 -3.19 -0.83 -5.88
C CYS A 120 -2.86 -2.04 -5.04
N VAL A 121 -2.87 -1.87 -3.73
CA VAL A 121 -2.55 -2.91 -2.76
C VAL A 121 -3.58 -2.85 -1.64
N MET A 122 -4.20 -3.97 -1.30
CA MET A 122 -5.09 -4.05 -0.16
C MET A 122 -4.45 -4.91 0.93
N ILE A 123 -4.36 -4.35 2.13
CA ILE A 123 -3.98 -5.09 3.34
C ILE A 123 -5.27 -5.62 3.96
N VAL A 124 -5.35 -6.94 4.12
CA VAL A 124 -6.48 -7.61 4.77
C VAL A 124 -6.01 -8.08 6.15
N PRO A 125 -6.24 -7.29 7.22
CA PRO A 125 -5.90 -7.71 8.57
C PRO A 125 -6.73 -8.94 8.90
N GLY A 126 -6.07 -10.05 9.28
CA GLY A 126 -6.75 -11.29 9.65
C GLY A 126 -6.78 -12.39 8.58
N GLY A 127 -6.24 -12.15 7.38
CA GLY A 127 -5.89 -13.20 6.41
C GLY A 127 -7.04 -14.08 5.94
N GLY A 128 -7.43 -13.96 4.66
CA GLY A 128 -8.34 -14.91 4.03
C GLY A 128 -7.95 -16.38 4.31
N LYS A 129 -8.77 -17.05 5.12
CA LYS A 129 -8.82 -18.51 5.36
C LYS A 129 -7.55 -19.21 5.88
N SER A 130 -6.51 -18.54 6.37
CA SER A 130 -5.32 -19.24 6.91
C SER A 130 -4.95 -18.76 8.32
N LYS A 131 -5.49 -19.46 9.31
CA LYS A 131 -5.21 -19.31 10.76
C LYS A 131 -3.75 -19.60 11.17
N LYS A 132 -2.85 -19.94 10.25
CA LYS A 132 -1.46 -20.34 10.56
C LYS A 132 -0.45 -19.20 10.71
N ASN A 133 -0.82 -17.93 10.45
CA ASN A 133 0.07 -16.75 10.58
C ASN A 133 -0.53 -15.64 11.46
N ALA A 134 -1.28 -16.00 12.50
CA ALA A 134 -1.86 -15.04 13.43
C ALA A 134 -0.78 -14.22 14.16
N ASP A 135 0.34 -14.84 14.53
CA ASP A 135 1.42 -14.24 15.32
C ASP A 135 2.07 -13.01 14.67
N LYS A 136 2.24 -13.01 13.34
CA LYS A 136 2.76 -11.86 12.59
C LYS A 136 1.71 -10.81 12.30
N THR A 137 0.42 -11.12 12.52
CA THR A 137 -0.66 -10.17 12.31
C THR A 137 -0.63 -9.08 13.37
N ASP A 138 -0.34 -9.44 14.62
CA ASP A 138 -0.27 -8.48 15.73
C ASP A 138 0.87 -7.44 15.54
N GLU A 139 2.03 -7.84 15.02
CA GLU A 139 3.18 -6.93 14.78
C GLU A 139 2.92 -5.75 13.82
N TYR A 140 1.92 -5.85 12.94
CA TYR A 140 1.56 -4.76 12.02
C TYR A 140 0.14 -4.26 12.23
N ARG A 141 -0.64 -4.91 13.09
CA ARG A 141 -2.02 -4.53 13.40
C ARG A 141 -2.09 -3.20 14.14
N GLU A 142 -1.24 -2.96 15.14
CA GLU A 142 -1.19 -1.67 15.83
C GLU A 142 -0.85 -0.53 14.87
N ALA A 143 0.18 -0.72 14.04
CA ALA A 143 0.57 0.24 13.03
C ALA A 143 -0.53 0.45 11.96
N TYR A 144 -1.31 -0.59 11.67
CA TYR A 144 -2.46 -0.53 10.77
C TYR A 144 -3.60 0.27 11.38
N ASP A 145 -3.97 -0.01 12.63
CA ASP A 145 -5.05 0.68 13.35
C ASP A 145 -4.73 2.17 13.53
N ASP A 146 -3.47 2.51 13.81
CA ASP A 146 -3.01 3.90 13.87
C ASP A 146 -3.14 4.61 12.52
N ILE A 147 -2.76 3.95 11.42
CA ILE A 147 -2.90 4.50 10.07
C ILE A 147 -4.38 4.70 9.72
N VAL A 148 -5.24 3.72 10.03
CA VAL A 148 -6.68 3.81 9.76
C VAL A 148 -7.31 4.96 10.55
N LYS A 149 -6.93 5.14 11.82
CA LYS A 149 -7.37 6.30 12.63
C LYS A 149 -6.91 7.63 12.05
N GLU A 150 -5.64 7.72 11.63
CA GLU A 150 -5.06 8.94 11.07
C GLU A 150 -5.72 9.31 9.72
N ILE A 151 -6.10 8.31 8.90
CA ILE A 151 -6.86 8.49 7.66
C ILE A 151 -8.29 8.92 7.96
N ALA A 152 -8.99 8.24 8.87
CA ALA A 152 -10.38 8.57 9.23
C ALA A 152 -10.51 9.96 9.89
N SER A 153 -9.41 10.51 10.43
CA SER A 153 -9.37 11.86 10.98
C SER A 153 -9.00 12.94 9.95
N SER A 154 -8.63 12.54 8.72
CA SER A 154 -8.19 13.42 7.64
C SER A 154 -9.24 13.61 6.54
N ASP A 155 -10.40 12.96 6.66
CA ASP A 155 -11.62 13.19 5.87
C ASP A 155 -12.52 14.25 6.52
#